data_AF-A0A7D9KCG6-F1
#
_entry.id   AF-A0A7D9KCG6-F1
#
_cell.length_a   1.000
_cell.length_b   1.000
_cell.length_c   1.000
_cell.angle_alpha   90.00
_cell.angle_beta   90.00
_cell.angle_gamma   90.00
#
_symmetry.space_group_name_H-M   'P 1'
#
loop_
_entity.id
_entity.type
_entity.pdbx_description
1 polymer ?
#
loop_
_entity_poly.entity_id
_entity_poly.type
_entity_poly.pdbx_seq_one_letter_code
_entity_poly.pdbx_strand_id
1 'polypeptide(L)'
;MIKECMKKVIAVNLHQSVQVDDELEIKPYYAGHVLGAAMFLVKVGKESIVYTGDYNMTPDRHLGAAWIDRCRPDVLITESTYATTIRDSKRVRERELLKKVHDTIDKGGKVLIPVFALGRAQELCILLETYWERMNLKAPIFFSTGLTEKANHYYKLFITWTNQKIRNTFVQRNMFDFKHIKPFERSFADNPGPMVVFATPGMLHSGLSLQLFKKWAPDEKNMIVIPGYCVVGTVGHKVLAGQKKIELQDKKTTIDVKLSVQQMSF
;
A
#
# COMPACT_ATOMS: atom_id res chain seq x y z
N MET A 1 20.38 -8.38 18.48
CA MET A 1 20.74 -8.32 17.05
C MET A 1 20.05 -7.16 16.32
N ILE A 2 18.72 -7.18 16.06
CA ILE A 2 18.03 -6.08 15.32
C ILE A 2 18.17 -4.71 16.01
N LYS A 3 17.91 -4.61 17.32
CA LYS A 3 18.01 -3.35 18.07
C LYS A 3 19.41 -2.71 17.99
N GLU A 4 20.46 -3.52 18.02
CA GLU A 4 21.84 -3.03 17.95
C GLU A 4 22.19 -2.52 16.54
N CYS A 5 21.65 -3.13 15.48
CA CYS A 5 21.76 -2.59 14.13
C CYS A 5 21.04 -1.23 14.01
N MET A 6 19.83 -1.11 14.56
CA MET A 6 19.06 0.14 14.50
C MET A 6 19.77 1.31 15.21
N LYS A 7 20.53 1.04 16.27
CA LYS A 7 21.33 2.07 16.97
C LYS A 7 22.47 2.65 16.11
N LYS A 8 22.89 1.93 15.06
CA LYS A 8 23.96 2.38 14.14
C LYS A 8 23.42 3.20 12.97
N VAL A 9 22.10 3.30 12.80
CA VAL A 9 21.49 4.03 11.69
C VAL A 9 21.52 5.52 11.98
N ILE A 10 22.09 6.29 11.05
CA ILE A 10 22.08 7.75 11.09
C ILE A 10 20.94 8.24 10.18
N ALA A 11 20.03 9.03 10.74
CA ALA A 11 18.93 9.61 9.97
C ALA A 11 19.43 10.78 9.13
N VAL A 12 18.95 10.87 7.89
CA VAL A 12 19.25 11.96 6.95
C VAL A 12 17.96 12.63 6.51
N ASN A 13 17.95 13.96 6.46
CA ASN A 13 16.79 14.70 5.99
C ASN A 13 16.79 14.78 4.45
N LEU A 14 15.60 14.87 3.86
CA LEU A 14 15.48 15.14 2.42
C LEU A 14 16.23 16.42 2.06
N HIS A 15 16.92 16.39 0.92
CA HIS A 15 17.72 17.46 0.36
C HIS A 15 18.96 17.86 1.18
N GLN A 16 19.25 17.17 2.28
CA GLN A 16 20.48 17.38 3.03
C GLN A 16 21.64 16.68 2.33
N SER A 17 22.65 17.45 1.91
CA SER A 17 23.95 16.88 1.52
C SER A 17 24.69 16.40 2.76
N VAL A 18 25.08 15.13 2.77
CA VAL A 18 25.87 14.50 3.83
C VAL A 18 27.19 14.05 3.24
N GLN A 19 28.28 14.63 3.73
CA GLN A 19 29.63 14.14 3.43
C GLN A 19 29.91 12.93 4.31
N VAL A 20 30.15 11.78 3.68
CA VAL A 20 30.45 10.52 4.36
C VAL A 20 31.95 10.39 4.60
N ASP A 21 32.76 10.80 3.62
CA ASP A 21 34.22 10.94 3.69
C ASP A 21 34.70 12.04 2.71
N ASP A 22 36.00 12.09 2.42
CA ASP A 22 36.62 13.11 1.56
C ASP A 22 36.14 13.06 0.09
N GLU A 23 35.63 11.92 -0.37
CA GLU A 23 35.22 11.71 -1.76
C GLU A 23 33.73 11.39 -1.93
N LEU A 24 33.07 10.88 -0.90
CA LEU A 24 31.69 10.39 -0.93
C LEU A 24 30.68 11.40 -0.32
N GLU A 25 29.83 11.96 -1.17
CA GLU A 25 28.67 12.77 -0.78
C GLU A 25 27.37 12.02 -1.10
N ILE A 26 26.42 12.01 -0.17
CA ILE A 26 25.05 11.52 -0.43
C ILE A 26 24.01 12.63 -0.21
N LYS A 27 23.01 12.69 -1.09
CA LYS A 27 21.87 13.59 -0.96
C LYS A 27 20.56 12.86 -1.28
N PRO A 28 19.67 12.65 -0.30
CA PRO A 28 18.38 12.03 -0.51
C PRO A 28 17.36 13.01 -1.09
N TYR A 29 16.44 12.50 -1.90
CA TYR A 29 15.37 13.21 -2.58
C TYR A 29 14.05 12.46 -2.41
N TYR A 30 12.93 13.17 -2.49
CA TYR A 30 11.62 12.58 -2.26
C TYR A 30 11.22 11.61 -3.39
N ALA A 31 10.92 10.34 -3.08
CA ALA A 31 10.57 9.34 -4.09
C ALA A 31 9.05 9.18 -4.33
N GLY A 32 8.20 9.70 -3.45
CA GLY A 32 6.73 9.66 -3.63
C GLY A 32 6.07 8.27 -3.59
N HIS A 33 6.81 7.21 -3.25
CA HIS A 33 6.31 5.83 -3.25
C HIS A 33 5.60 5.42 -1.95
N VAL A 34 6.28 5.58 -0.81
CA VAL A 34 5.73 5.45 0.55
C VAL A 34 6.24 6.58 1.43
N LEU A 35 5.64 6.75 2.62
CA LEU A 35 6.14 7.73 3.60
C LEU A 35 7.62 7.46 3.93
N GLY A 36 8.46 8.46 3.72
CA GLY A 36 9.90 8.35 3.94
C GLY A 36 10.69 7.73 2.79
N ALA A 37 10.06 7.32 1.68
CA ALA A 37 10.76 6.81 0.52
C ALA A 37 11.66 7.90 -0.10
N ALA A 38 12.91 7.54 -0.38
CA ALA A 38 13.90 8.45 -0.91
C ALA A 38 14.69 7.87 -2.08
N MET A 39 14.95 8.71 -3.09
CA MET A 39 15.95 8.49 -4.12
C MET A 39 17.27 9.09 -3.63
N PHE A 40 18.40 8.49 -3.93
CA PHE A 40 19.71 9.01 -3.50
C PHE A 40 20.53 9.44 -4.70
N LEU A 41 20.99 10.70 -4.69
CA LEU A 41 22.13 11.12 -5.48
C LEU A 41 23.38 10.85 -4.67
N VAL A 42 24.27 10.03 -5.20
CA VAL A 42 25.55 9.68 -4.62
C VAL A 42 26.63 10.25 -5.52
N LYS A 43 27.59 10.98 -4.97
CA LYS A 43 28.76 11.46 -5.69
C LYS A 43 30.01 10.84 -5.10
N VAL A 44 30.91 10.38 -5.96
CA VAL A 44 32.22 9.85 -5.58
C VAL A 44 33.27 10.51 -6.46
N GLY A 45 34.05 11.42 -5.88
CA GLY A 45 34.99 12.25 -6.64
C GLY A 45 34.28 13.08 -7.71
N LYS A 46 34.48 12.74 -8.99
CA LYS A 46 33.84 13.43 -10.13
C LYS A 46 32.62 12.69 -10.69
N GLU A 47 32.41 11.45 -10.27
CA GLU A 47 31.34 10.58 -10.78
C GLU A 47 30.10 10.69 -9.90
N SER A 48 28.94 10.41 -10.49
CA SER A 48 27.66 10.54 -9.82
C SER A 48 26.66 9.46 -10.23
N ILE A 49 25.92 8.96 -9.24
CA ILE A 49 24.92 7.92 -9.39
C ILE A 49 23.60 8.40 -8.80
N VAL A 50 22.50 8.20 -9.50
CA VAL A 50 21.16 8.26 -8.90
C VAL A 50 20.63 6.84 -8.73
N TYR A 51 20.33 6.46 -7.49
CA TYR A 51 19.58 5.26 -7.17
C TYR A 51 18.16 5.64 -6.75
N THR A 52 17.15 5.24 -7.52
CA THR A 52 15.77 5.68 -7.26
C THR A 52 15.08 4.87 -6.16
N GLY A 53 15.47 3.61 -5.96
CA GLY A 53 14.58 2.64 -5.31
C GLY A 53 13.22 2.61 -6.02
N ASP A 54 12.16 2.34 -5.26
CA ASP A 54 10.79 2.45 -5.76
C ASP A 54 10.33 3.92 -5.71
N TYR A 55 9.80 4.43 -6.81
CA TYR A 55 9.39 5.83 -6.94
C TYR A 55 8.06 5.97 -7.69
N ASN A 56 7.38 7.09 -7.47
CA ASN A 56 6.14 7.38 -8.17
C ASN A 56 6.07 8.85 -8.60
N MET A 57 6.04 9.07 -9.91
CA MET A 57 5.90 10.41 -10.50
C MET A 57 4.47 10.93 -10.46
N THR A 58 3.47 10.07 -10.18
CA THR A 58 2.07 10.47 -10.07
C THR A 58 1.72 10.70 -8.60
N PRO A 59 1.29 11.91 -8.20
CA PRO A 59 0.99 12.19 -6.81
C PRO A 59 -0.21 11.37 -6.31
N ASP A 60 -0.07 10.85 -5.10
CA ASP A 60 -1.12 10.16 -4.39
C ASP A 60 -2.00 11.12 -3.56
N ARG A 61 -3.09 10.63 -2.96
CA ARG A 61 -3.91 11.48 -2.06
C ARG A 61 -3.09 11.93 -0.87
N HIS A 62 -2.17 11.08 -0.43
CA HIS A 62 -1.34 11.32 0.75
C HIS A 62 0.12 11.71 0.44
N LEU A 63 0.67 11.30 -0.70
CA LEU A 63 2.07 11.60 -1.07
C LEU A 63 2.16 12.51 -2.30
N GLY A 64 3.28 13.21 -2.43
CA GLY A 64 3.61 13.99 -3.62
C GLY A 64 4.16 13.11 -4.74
N ALA A 65 4.44 13.72 -5.89
CA ALA A 65 5.26 13.07 -6.93
C ALA A 65 6.73 13.02 -6.49
N ALA A 66 7.46 12.02 -6.98
CA ALA A 66 8.90 11.99 -6.88
C ALA A 66 9.51 13.28 -7.44
N TRP A 67 10.56 13.79 -6.78
CA TRP A 67 11.18 15.04 -7.16
C TRP A 67 12.68 15.01 -6.88
N ILE A 68 13.49 15.45 -7.84
CA ILE A 68 14.95 15.55 -7.75
C ILE A 68 15.39 16.85 -8.43
N ASP A 69 16.54 17.40 -8.01
CA ASP A 69 17.17 18.52 -8.69
C ASP A 69 17.43 18.16 -10.16
N ARG A 70 17.53 19.19 -11.02
CA ARG A 70 17.98 18.99 -12.41
C ARG A 70 19.47 18.62 -12.42
N CYS A 71 19.78 17.35 -12.19
CA CYS A 71 21.11 16.77 -12.26
C CYS A 71 21.32 15.95 -13.54
N ARG A 72 22.57 15.68 -13.88
CA ARG A 72 22.97 14.77 -14.97
C ARG A 72 23.90 13.71 -14.38
N PRO A 73 23.35 12.66 -13.75
CA PRO A 73 24.19 11.60 -13.20
C PRO A 73 24.86 10.80 -14.31
N ASP A 74 26.05 10.28 -14.02
CA ASP A 74 26.79 9.39 -14.92
C ASP A 74 26.11 8.02 -15.00
N VAL A 75 25.50 7.57 -13.89
CA VAL A 75 24.73 6.33 -13.81
C VAL A 75 23.35 6.57 -13.18
N LEU A 76 22.30 6.04 -13.82
CA LEU A 76 20.95 5.96 -13.25
C LEU A 76 20.58 4.50 -13.00
N ILE A 77 20.37 4.15 -11.74
CA ILE A 77 19.84 2.84 -11.33
C ILE A 77 18.37 3.05 -10.93
N THR A 78 17.46 2.50 -11.74
CA THR A 78 16.02 2.71 -11.56
C THR A 78 15.23 1.40 -11.54
N GLU A 79 14.09 1.40 -10.84
CA GLU A 79 13.16 0.27 -10.87
C GLU A 79 12.42 0.17 -12.22
N SER A 80 11.92 -1.03 -12.52
CA SER A 80 11.18 -1.31 -13.77
C SER A 80 9.90 -2.12 -13.51
N THR A 81 9.31 -2.00 -12.31
CA THR A 81 8.18 -2.83 -11.84
C THR A 81 7.01 -2.87 -12.82
N TYR A 82 6.75 -1.76 -13.52
CA TYR A 82 5.63 -1.61 -14.47
C TYR A 82 6.09 -1.26 -15.89
N ALA A 83 7.30 -1.63 -16.30
CA ALA A 83 7.95 -1.18 -17.54
C ALA A 83 7.04 -1.12 -18.79
N THR A 84 6.17 -2.11 -18.98
CA THR A 84 5.25 -2.21 -20.14
C THR A 84 3.78 -1.96 -19.78
N THR A 85 3.47 -1.72 -18.50
CA THR A 85 2.09 -1.59 -18.02
C THR A 85 1.61 -0.16 -18.16
N ILE A 86 0.65 0.07 -19.05
CA ILE A 86 -0.06 1.34 -19.16
C ILE A 86 -1.18 1.35 -18.12
N ARG A 87 -1.22 2.39 -17.30
CA ARG A 87 -2.25 2.56 -16.26
C ARG A 87 -3.36 3.48 -16.75
N ASP A 88 -4.60 3.09 -16.48
CA ASP A 88 -5.73 4.00 -16.61
C ASP A 88 -5.58 5.21 -15.67
N SER A 89 -6.27 6.28 -16.05
CA SER A 89 -6.33 7.48 -15.21
C SER A 89 -6.76 7.14 -13.78
N LYS A 90 -6.12 7.79 -12.80
CA LYS A 90 -6.41 7.60 -11.38
C LYS A 90 -7.91 7.70 -11.07
N ARG A 91 -8.59 8.68 -11.67
CA ARG A 91 -10.03 8.93 -11.48
C ARG A 91 -10.90 7.76 -11.92
N VAL A 92 -10.56 7.10 -13.04
CA VAL A 92 -11.30 5.94 -13.53
C VAL A 92 -11.11 4.76 -12.57
N ARG A 93 -9.87 4.46 -12.20
CA ARG A 93 -9.54 3.37 -11.26
C ARG A 93 -10.22 3.53 -9.90
N GLU A 94 -10.19 4.74 -9.33
CA GLU A 94 -10.87 5.04 -8.07
C GLU A 94 -12.39 4.83 -8.19
N ARG A 95 -13.00 5.34 -9.26
CA ARG A 95 -14.44 5.17 -9.49
C ARG A 95 -14.82 3.70 -9.63
N GLU A 96 -14.04 2.92 -10.36
CA GLU A 96 -14.30 1.50 -10.54
C GLU A 96 -14.13 0.71 -9.24
N LEU A 97 -13.09 1.01 -8.45
CA LEU A 97 -12.92 0.43 -7.13
C LEU A 97 -14.15 0.69 -6.26
N LEU A 98 -14.53 1.95 -6.12
CA LEU A 98 -15.65 2.36 -5.28
C LEU A 98 -16.94 1.69 -5.71
N LYS A 99 -17.20 1.64 -7.02
CA LYS A 99 -18.37 0.96 -7.58
C LYS A 99 -18.37 -0.53 -7.22
N LYS A 100 -17.28 -1.25 -7.50
CA LYS A 100 -17.23 -2.71 -7.24
C LYS A 100 -17.35 -3.01 -5.75
N VAL A 101 -16.70 -2.22 -4.90
CA VAL A 101 -16.80 -2.36 -3.44
C VAL A 101 -18.25 -2.15 -2.98
N HIS A 102 -18.91 -1.08 -3.44
CA HIS A 102 -20.31 -0.79 -3.12
C HIS A 102 -21.24 -1.91 -3.59
N ASP A 103 -21.13 -2.31 -4.85
CA ASP A 103 -21.97 -3.37 -5.43
C ASP A 103 -21.81 -4.71 -4.67
N THR A 104 -20.61 -5.01 -4.15
CA THR A 104 -20.37 -6.21 -3.34
C THR A 104 -21.01 -6.11 -1.96
N ILE A 105 -20.86 -4.98 -1.26
CA ILE A 105 -21.46 -4.82 0.08
C ILE A 105 -23.00 -4.80 0.02
N ASP A 106 -23.59 -4.21 -1.02
CA ASP A 106 -25.05 -4.16 -1.22
C ASP A 106 -25.64 -5.55 -1.44
N LYS A 107 -24.89 -6.46 -2.08
CA LYS A 107 -25.25 -7.87 -2.24
C LYS A 107 -25.04 -8.70 -0.97
N GLY A 108 -24.60 -8.08 0.13
CA GLY A 108 -24.28 -8.73 1.39
C GLY A 108 -22.95 -9.48 1.39
N GLY A 109 -22.09 -9.24 0.40
CA GLY A 109 -20.78 -9.87 0.25
C GLY A 109 -19.69 -9.19 1.08
N LYS A 110 -18.60 -9.94 1.32
CA LYS A 110 -17.40 -9.45 2.00
C LYS A 110 -16.32 -9.06 0.99
N VAL A 111 -15.62 -7.96 1.25
CA VAL A 111 -14.50 -7.49 0.42
C VAL A 111 -13.19 -7.64 1.18
N LEU A 112 -12.27 -8.42 0.63
CA LEU A 112 -10.90 -8.53 1.13
C LEU A 112 -9.97 -7.66 0.29
N ILE A 113 -9.20 -6.78 0.94
CA ILE A 113 -8.19 -5.95 0.29
C ILE A 113 -6.83 -6.26 0.92
N PRO A 114 -6.06 -7.23 0.38
CA PRO A 114 -4.73 -7.51 0.88
C PRO A 114 -3.79 -6.33 0.56
N VAL A 115 -3.17 -5.76 1.60
CA VAL A 115 -2.28 -4.60 1.49
C VAL A 115 -1.03 -4.79 2.34
N PHE A 116 0.05 -4.09 1.97
CA PHE A 116 1.16 -3.84 2.89
C PHE A 116 0.74 -2.80 3.92
N ALA A 117 1.33 -2.86 5.13
CA ALA A 117 0.94 -2.00 6.24
C ALA A 117 1.18 -0.50 6.01
N LEU A 118 2.12 -0.17 5.10
CA LEU A 118 2.54 1.20 4.79
C LEU A 118 2.42 1.45 3.28
N GLY A 119 1.90 2.62 2.91
CA GLY A 119 1.78 3.08 1.52
C GLY A 119 0.36 2.89 1.01
N ARG A 120 0.14 1.85 0.20
CA ARG A 120 -1.13 1.66 -0.50
C ARG A 120 -2.33 1.47 0.43
N ALA A 121 -2.12 0.91 1.63
CA ALA A 121 -3.17 0.83 2.64
C ALA A 121 -3.74 2.20 2.99
N GLN A 122 -2.88 3.19 3.25
CA GLN A 122 -3.32 4.53 3.64
C GLN A 122 -4.04 5.26 2.52
N GLU A 123 -3.57 5.14 1.27
CA GLU A 123 -4.26 5.71 0.11
C GLU A 123 -5.70 5.19 0.00
N LEU A 124 -5.88 3.87 0.09
CA LEU A 124 -7.19 3.23 -0.04
C LEU A 124 -8.08 3.50 1.16
N CYS A 125 -7.53 3.56 2.38
CA CYS A 125 -8.28 3.95 3.57
C CYS A 125 -8.83 5.37 3.44
N ILE A 126 -8.04 6.34 2.99
CA ILE A 126 -8.51 7.72 2.76
C ILE A 126 -9.63 7.76 1.71
N LEU A 127 -9.48 6.99 0.63
CA LEU A 127 -10.47 6.90 -0.43
C LEU A 127 -11.80 6.31 0.08
N LEU A 128 -11.76 5.18 0.77
CA LEU A 128 -12.97 4.53 1.30
C LEU A 128 -13.61 5.33 2.43
N GLU A 129 -12.83 5.90 3.36
CA GLU A 129 -13.36 6.75 4.43
C GLU A 129 -14.17 7.93 3.87
N THR A 130 -13.63 8.60 2.85
CA THR A 130 -14.31 9.73 2.19
C THR A 130 -15.59 9.26 1.49
N TYR A 131 -15.55 8.08 0.86
CA TYR A 131 -16.71 7.52 0.19
C TYR A 131 -17.80 7.07 1.16
N TRP A 132 -17.42 6.47 2.28
CA TRP A 132 -18.34 6.02 3.34
C TRP A 132 -19.11 7.18 3.95
N GLU A 133 -18.42 8.27 4.28
CA GLU A 133 -19.04 9.49 4.78
C GLU A 133 -20.01 10.07 3.73
N ARG A 134 -19.58 10.20 2.48
CA ARG A 134 -20.38 10.81 1.40
C ARG A 134 -21.65 10.01 1.08
N MET A 135 -21.55 8.69 1.07
CA MET A 135 -22.66 7.79 0.72
C MET A 135 -23.46 7.33 1.95
N ASN A 136 -23.06 7.76 3.16
CA ASN A 136 -23.64 7.35 4.44
C ASN A 136 -23.74 5.82 4.61
N LEU A 137 -22.70 5.09 4.16
CA LEU A 137 -22.66 3.63 4.20
C LEU A 137 -22.52 3.14 5.65
N LYS A 138 -23.28 2.09 5.99
CA LYS A 138 -23.28 1.49 7.33
C LYS A 138 -22.50 0.18 7.43
N ALA A 139 -22.14 -0.41 6.30
CA ALA A 139 -21.32 -1.62 6.28
C ALA A 139 -19.97 -1.35 6.96
N PRO A 140 -19.50 -2.24 7.86
CA PRO A 140 -18.26 -2.01 8.59
C PRO A 140 -17.04 -2.13 7.67
N ILE A 141 -16.08 -1.22 7.86
CA ILE A 141 -14.73 -1.33 7.29
C ILE A 141 -13.76 -1.59 8.42
N PHE A 142 -12.86 -2.54 8.22
CA PHE A 142 -11.80 -2.84 9.16
C PHE A 142 -10.42 -2.79 8.53
N PHE A 143 -9.41 -2.57 9.36
CA PHE A 143 -8.01 -2.77 9.01
C PHE A 143 -7.35 -3.78 9.96
N SER A 144 -6.37 -4.55 9.45
CA SER A 144 -5.63 -5.51 10.27
C SER A 144 -4.93 -4.83 11.44
N THR A 145 -5.18 -5.31 12.65
CA THR A 145 -4.52 -4.85 13.87
C THR A 145 -3.00 -5.03 13.81
N GLY A 146 -2.27 -4.20 14.58
CA GLY A 146 -0.81 -4.27 14.69
C GLY A 146 -0.08 -3.30 13.76
N LEU A 147 0.49 -3.80 12.65
CA LEU A 147 1.41 -3.00 11.82
C LEU A 147 0.74 -1.78 11.17
N THR A 148 -0.50 -1.92 10.69
CA THR A 148 -1.22 -0.82 10.04
C THR A 148 -1.58 0.30 11.03
N GLU A 149 -1.91 -0.06 12.28
CA GLU A 149 -2.17 0.92 13.35
C GLU A 149 -0.93 1.75 13.66
N LYS A 150 0.22 1.06 13.83
CA LYS A 150 1.52 1.70 14.03
C LYS A 150 1.91 2.56 12.83
N ALA A 151 1.68 2.07 11.62
CA ALA A 151 1.93 2.84 10.39
C ALA A 151 1.11 4.14 10.41
N ASN A 152 -0.20 4.07 10.72
CA ASN A 152 -1.04 5.27 10.81
C ASN A 152 -0.52 6.24 11.88
N HIS A 153 -0.04 5.75 13.03
CA HIS A 153 0.59 6.61 14.03
C HIS A 153 1.81 7.35 13.46
N TYR A 154 2.69 6.66 12.72
CA TYR A 154 3.84 7.30 12.07
C TYR A 154 3.43 8.30 10.98
N TYR A 155 2.37 8.05 10.22
CA TYR A 155 1.81 9.03 9.27
C TYR A 155 1.38 10.33 9.94
N LYS A 156 0.85 10.26 11.18
CA LYS A 156 0.49 11.44 11.96
C LYS A 156 1.72 12.19 12.47
N LEU A 157 2.72 11.47 12.96
CA LEU A 157 3.97 12.06 13.46
C LEU A 157 4.79 12.73 12.33
N PHE A 158 4.87 12.08 11.16
CA PHE A 158 5.64 12.55 10.02
C PHE A 158 4.75 13.19 8.94
N ILE A 159 3.71 13.91 9.37
CA ILE A 159 2.77 14.58 8.45
C ILE A 159 3.48 15.54 7.50
N THR A 160 4.61 16.11 7.90
CA THR A 160 5.42 17.03 7.09
C THR A 160 5.99 16.38 5.82
N TRP A 161 6.08 15.05 5.78
CA TRP A 161 6.54 14.24 4.65
C TRP A 161 5.42 13.85 3.67
N THR A 162 4.18 14.25 3.95
CA THR A 162 3.03 14.11 3.04
C THR A 162 2.94 15.28 2.06
N ASN A 163 2.04 15.19 1.09
CA ASN A 163 1.82 16.29 0.15
C ASN A 163 1.22 17.55 0.83
N GLN A 164 1.31 18.70 0.15
CA GLN A 164 0.81 19.98 0.69
C GLN A 164 -0.67 19.93 1.08
N LYS A 165 -1.49 19.18 0.33
CA LYS A 165 -2.93 19.07 0.59
C LYS A 165 -3.20 18.45 1.97
N ILE A 166 -2.56 17.32 2.28
CA ILE A 166 -2.69 16.68 3.60
C ILE A 166 -2.18 17.61 4.70
N ARG A 167 -1.01 18.25 4.51
CA ARG A 167 -0.45 19.19 5.50
C ARG A 167 -1.40 20.34 5.82
N ASN A 168 -2.03 20.93 4.80
CA ASN A 168 -3.00 22.01 5.00
C ASN A 168 -4.27 21.53 5.71
N THR A 169 -4.81 20.38 5.31
CA THR A 169 -6.01 19.82 5.93
C THR A 169 -5.77 19.38 7.38
N PHE A 170 -4.56 18.94 7.72
CA PHE A 170 -4.20 18.44 9.05
C PHE A 170 -4.49 19.43 10.18
N VAL A 171 -4.39 20.74 9.94
CA VAL A 171 -4.71 21.79 10.92
C VAL A 171 -6.18 21.74 11.35
N GLN A 172 -7.08 21.30 10.46
CA GLN A 172 -8.52 21.22 10.72
C GLN A 172 -8.96 19.78 11.02
N ARG A 173 -8.42 18.81 10.30
CA ARG A 173 -8.77 17.39 10.38
C ARG A 173 -7.59 16.53 9.97
N ASN A 174 -7.26 15.56 10.80
CA ASN A 174 -6.29 14.54 10.47
C ASN A 174 -6.90 13.50 9.51
N MET A 175 -6.32 13.40 8.31
CA MET A 175 -6.78 12.47 7.26
C MET A 175 -6.48 10.99 7.57
N PHE A 176 -5.66 10.72 8.60
CA PHE A 176 -5.35 9.38 9.10
C PHE A 176 -6.12 9.03 10.38
N ASP A 177 -7.02 9.90 10.83
CA ASP A 177 -8.04 9.60 11.83
C ASP A 177 -9.33 9.17 11.13
N PHE A 178 -9.43 7.86 10.91
CA PHE A 178 -10.57 7.24 10.24
C PHE A 178 -11.73 7.06 11.22
N LYS A 179 -12.92 7.58 10.90
CA LYS A 179 -14.12 7.43 11.73
C LYS A 179 -14.83 6.10 11.47
N HIS A 180 -14.83 5.66 10.21
CA HIS A 180 -15.56 4.48 9.78
C HIS A 180 -14.70 3.21 9.78
N ILE A 181 -13.38 3.36 9.67
CA ILE A 181 -12.45 2.24 9.62
C ILE A 181 -11.97 1.88 11.03
N LYS A 182 -12.33 0.67 11.48
CA LYS A 182 -12.03 0.18 12.83
C LYS A 182 -10.96 -0.93 12.82
N PRO A 183 -10.31 -1.23 13.95
CA PRO A 183 -9.43 -2.38 14.05
C PRO A 183 -10.20 -3.69 13.83
N PHE A 184 -9.60 -4.62 13.08
CA PHE A 184 -10.18 -5.95 12.85
C PHE A 184 -9.85 -6.91 14.00
N GLU A 185 -10.87 -7.53 14.58
CA GLU A 185 -10.73 -8.66 15.49
C GLU A 185 -10.96 -9.98 14.75
N ARG A 186 -10.19 -11.03 15.08
CA ARG A 186 -10.26 -12.31 14.36
C ARG A 186 -11.64 -12.98 14.43
N SER A 187 -12.39 -12.72 15.50
CA SER A 187 -13.77 -13.17 15.69
C SER A 187 -14.71 -12.65 14.60
N PHE A 188 -14.44 -11.46 14.03
CA PHE A 188 -15.30 -10.86 13.03
C PHE A 188 -15.26 -11.58 11.67
N ALA A 189 -14.27 -12.44 11.43
CA ALA A 189 -14.13 -13.16 10.17
C ALA A 189 -15.35 -14.02 9.82
N ASP A 190 -16.03 -14.54 10.86
CA ASP A 190 -17.17 -15.45 10.77
C ASP A 190 -18.52 -14.71 10.94
N ASN A 191 -18.49 -13.39 11.21
CA ASN A 191 -19.72 -12.62 11.34
C ASN A 191 -20.52 -12.64 10.02
N PRO A 192 -21.86 -12.78 10.10
CA PRO A 192 -22.71 -12.67 8.92
C PRO A 192 -22.77 -11.22 8.43
N GLY A 193 -23.09 -11.05 7.15
CA GLY A 193 -23.28 -9.74 6.52
C GLY A 193 -22.02 -9.17 5.85
N PRO A 194 -22.18 -8.02 5.18
CA PRO A 194 -21.13 -7.40 4.40
C PRO A 194 -20.08 -6.73 5.29
N MET A 195 -18.83 -6.76 4.87
CA MET A 195 -17.74 -6.01 5.48
C MET A 195 -16.62 -5.81 4.49
N VAL A 196 -15.83 -4.75 4.70
CA VAL A 196 -14.57 -4.53 3.96
C VAL A 196 -13.41 -4.71 4.92
N VAL A 197 -12.40 -5.50 4.55
CA VAL A 197 -11.22 -5.71 5.41
C VAL A 197 -9.94 -5.48 4.64
N PHE A 198 -9.16 -4.50 5.09
CA PHE A 198 -7.76 -4.32 4.72
C PHE A 198 -6.90 -5.27 5.54
N ALA A 199 -6.29 -6.27 4.90
CA ALA A 199 -5.55 -7.30 5.60
C ALA A 199 -4.09 -7.36 5.16
N THR A 200 -3.18 -7.60 6.11
CA THR A 200 -1.76 -7.80 5.84
C THR A 200 -1.41 -9.29 5.83
N PRO A 201 -0.40 -9.71 5.04
CA PRO A 201 0.39 -8.97 4.06
C PRO A 201 -0.28 -8.88 2.66
N GLY A 202 0.23 -7.97 1.82
CA GLY A 202 -0.38 -7.64 0.52
C GLY A 202 -0.38 -8.74 -0.54
N MET A 203 0.50 -9.74 -0.43
CA MET A 203 0.67 -10.80 -1.45
C MET A 203 0.05 -12.15 -1.05
N LEU A 204 -0.77 -12.19 0.00
CA LEU A 204 -1.45 -13.40 0.50
C LEU A 204 -0.51 -14.58 0.84
N HIS A 205 0.76 -14.33 1.16
CA HIS A 205 1.71 -15.42 1.44
C HIS A 205 1.58 -16.00 2.86
N SER A 206 1.06 -15.22 3.81
CA SER A 206 0.93 -15.61 5.22
C SER A 206 -0.10 -14.70 5.92
N GLY A 207 -0.14 -14.73 7.26
CA GLY A 207 -0.83 -13.72 8.06
C GLY A 207 -2.35 -13.69 7.90
N LEU A 208 -2.94 -12.56 8.32
CA LEU A 208 -4.38 -12.38 8.36
C LEU A 208 -5.00 -12.38 6.97
N SER A 209 -4.32 -11.79 5.98
CA SER A 209 -4.86 -11.73 4.61
C SER A 209 -5.04 -13.12 3.99
N LEU A 210 -4.09 -14.03 4.18
CA LEU A 210 -4.24 -15.42 3.75
C LEU A 210 -5.30 -16.17 4.57
N GLN A 211 -5.38 -15.93 5.88
CA GLN A 211 -6.41 -16.55 6.73
C GLN A 211 -7.83 -16.18 6.30
N LEU A 212 -8.08 -14.89 6.04
CA LEU A 212 -9.37 -14.41 5.53
C LEU A 212 -9.63 -14.91 4.11
N PHE A 213 -8.61 -14.92 3.26
CA PHE A 213 -8.74 -15.45 1.91
C PHE A 213 -9.17 -16.91 1.91
N LYS A 214 -8.55 -17.78 2.73
CA LYS A 214 -8.97 -19.19 2.87
C LYS A 214 -10.44 -19.33 3.23
N LYS A 215 -10.94 -18.48 4.14
CA LYS A 215 -12.34 -18.52 4.62
C LYS A 215 -13.33 -17.98 3.59
N TRP A 216 -12.98 -16.91 2.90
CA TRP A 216 -13.92 -16.14 2.07
C TRP A 216 -13.86 -16.51 0.59
N ALA A 217 -12.77 -17.13 0.13
CA ALA A 217 -12.59 -17.55 -1.25
C ALA A 217 -13.68 -18.46 -1.83
N PRO A 218 -14.25 -19.41 -1.06
CA PRO A 218 -15.27 -20.33 -1.59
C PRO A 218 -16.66 -19.71 -1.83
N ASP A 219 -16.91 -18.47 -1.41
CA ASP A 219 -18.22 -17.82 -1.54
C ASP A 219 -18.22 -16.77 -2.66
N GLU A 220 -19.11 -16.97 -3.64
CA GLU A 220 -19.25 -16.16 -4.86
C GLU A 220 -19.75 -14.74 -4.60
N LYS A 221 -20.38 -14.49 -3.44
CA LYS A 221 -20.80 -13.14 -3.05
C LYS A 221 -19.61 -12.27 -2.68
N ASN A 222 -18.50 -12.88 -2.28
CA ASN A 222 -17.33 -12.16 -1.82
C ASN A 222 -16.49 -11.64 -3.00
N MET A 223 -15.60 -10.70 -2.68
CA MET A 223 -14.65 -10.14 -3.62
C MET A 223 -13.28 -10.00 -2.96
N ILE A 224 -12.23 -10.22 -3.74
CA ILE A 224 -10.88 -9.80 -3.40
C ILE A 224 -10.43 -8.69 -4.37
N VAL A 225 -9.89 -7.61 -3.81
CA VAL A 225 -9.28 -6.52 -4.58
C VAL A 225 -7.79 -6.54 -4.32
N ILE A 226 -6.98 -6.88 -5.32
CA ILE A 226 -5.53 -6.88 -5.22
C ILE A 226 -5.01 -5.53 -5.77
N PRO A 227 -4.53 -4.62 -4.89
CA PRO A 227 -4.27 -3.23 -5.26
C PRO A 227 -2.85 -2.98 -5.80
N GLY A 228 -2.00 -4.00 -5.82
CA GLY A 228 -0.58 -3.84 -6.16
C GLY A 228 0.02 -5.08 -6.81
N TYR A 229 1.31 -5.01 -7.06
CA TYR A 229 2.06 -6.09 -7.68
C TYR A 229 2.18 -7.32 -6.75
N CYS A 230 2.08 -8.50 -7.33
CA CYS A 230 2.32 -9.76 -6.63
C CYS A 230 3.49 -10.50 -7.30
N VAL A 231 4.52 -10.79 -6.52
CA VAL A 231 5.68 -11.56 -6.96
C VAL A 231 5.26 -12.95 -7.42
N VAL A 232 5.86 -13.43 -8.52
CA VAL A 232 5.64 -14.78 -9.06
C VAL A 232 5.86 -15.83 -7.96
N GLY A 233 4.95 -16.81 -7.90
CA GLY A 233 4.97 -17.87 -6.89
C GLY A 233 4.19 -17.56 -5.61
N THR A 234 3.79 -16.31 -5.37
CA THR A 234 2.88 -15.98 -4.26
C THR A 234 1.44 -16.43 -4.52
N VAL A 235 0.65 -16.62 -3.46
CA VAL A 235 -0.78 -16.91 -3.59
C VAL A 235 -1.50 -15.78 -4.33
N GLY A 236 -1.18 -14.51 -4.02
CA GLY A 236 -1.72 -13.35 -4.73
C GLY A 236 -1.49 -13.41 -6.24
N HIS A 237 -0.30 -13.82 -6.68
CA HIS A 237 -0.01 -14.01 -8.09
C HIS A 237 -0.84 -15.12 -8.73
N LYS A 238 -0.99 -16.28 -8.05
CA LYS A 238 -1.84 -17.38 -8.52
C LYS A 238 -3.31 -16.97 -8.68
N VAL A 239 -3.83 -16.19 -7.73
CA VAL A 239 -5.19 -15.62 -7.78
C VAL A 239 -5.35 -14.69 -8.97
N LEU A 240 -4.40 -13.78 -9.20
CA LEU A 240 -4.39 -12.87 -10.35
C LEU A 240 -4.30 -13.60 -11.69
N ALA A 241 -3.57 -14.72 -11.75
CA ALA A 241 -3.48 -15.58 -12.93
C ALA A 241 -4.77 -16.37 -13.21
N GLY A 242 -5.82 -16.20 -12.42
CA GLY A 242 -7.13 -16.82 -12.63
C GLY A 242 -7.24 -18.26 -12.12
N GLN A 243 -6.30 -18.75 -11.31
CA GLN A 243 -6.36 -20.10 -10.76
C GLN A 243 -7.58 -20.27 -9.85
N LYS A 244 -8.47 -21.21 -10.20
CA LYS A 244 -9.69 -21.52 -9.45
C LYS A 244 -9.46 -22.48 -8.27
N LYS A 245 -8.36 -23.23 -8.29
CA LYS A 245 -7.92 -24.07 -7.18
C LYS A 245 -6.47 -23.75 -6.88
N ILE A 246 -6.20 -23.37 -5.64
CA ILE A 246 -4.86 -22.99 -5.19
C ILE A 246 -4.41 -23.93 -4.09
N GLU A 247 -3.36 -24.71 -4.37
CA GLU A 247 -2.64 -25.49 -3.38
C GLU A 247 -1.62 -24.62 -2.64
N LEU A 248 -1.63 -24.72 -1.31
CA LEU A 248 -0.68 -24.06 -0.43
C LEU A 248 0.59 -24.89 -0.25
N GLN A 249 1.63 -24.27 0.29
CA GLN A 249 2.94 -24.90 0.49
C GLN A 249 2.91 -26.15 1.38
N ASP A 250 1.93 -26.26 2.28
CA ASP A 250 1.74 -27.43 3.13
C ASP A 250 1.26 -28.69 2.37
N LYS A 251 0.90 -28.54 1.08
CA LYS A 251 0.35 -29.57 0.18
C LYS A 251 -0.88 -30.32 0.72
N LYS A 252 -1.46 -29.82 1.81
CA LYS A 252 -2.65 -30.40 2.47
C LYS A 252 -3.85 -29.48 2.34
N THR A 253 -3.62 -28.18 2.20
CA THR A 253 -4.67 -27.19 2.07
C THR A 253 -4.85 -26.76 0.61
N THR A 254 -6.05 -27.01 0.08
CA THR A 254 -6.50 -26.50 -1.23
C THR A 254 -7.61 -25.48 -1.02
N ILE A 255 -7.53 -24.36 -1.73
CA ILE A 255 -8.51 -23.28 -1.67
C ILE A 255 -9.27 -23.24 -3.00
N ASP A 256 -10.60 -23.39 -2.93
CA ASP A 256 -11.49 -23.11 -4.07
C ASP A 256 -11.77 -21.61 -4.16
N VAL A 257 -11.40 -21.00 -5.28
CA VAL A 257 -11.53 -19.56 -5.53
C VAL A 257 -12.78 -19.32 -6.37
N LYS A 258 -13.90 -19.08 -5.70
CA LYS A 258 -15.18 -18.73 -6.31
C LYS A 258 -15.52 -17.24 -6.22
N LEU A 259 -14.96 -16.54 -5.23
CA LEU A 259 -15.11 -15.10 -5.10
C LEU A 259 -14.66 -14.33 -6.35
N SER A 260 -15.16 -13.11 -6.51
CA SER A 260 -14.75 -12.22 -7.61
C SER A 260 -13.33 -11.69 -7.38
N VAL A 261 -12.45 -11.82 -8.36
CA VAL A 261 -11.07 -11.33 -8.30
C VAL A 261 -10.95 -10.04 -9.10
N GLN A 262 -10.50 -8.96 -8.46
CA GLN A 262 -10.29 -7.67 -9.09
C GLN A 262 -8.84 -7.23 -8.92
N GLN A 263 -8.10 -7.12 -10.02
CA GLN A 263 -6.81 -6.45 -10.03
C GLN A 263 -7.02 -4.96 -10.28
N MET A 264 -6.52 -4.12 -9.38
CA MET A 264 -6.53 -2.68 -9.59
C MET A 264 -5.15 -2.16 -9.26
N SER A 265 -4.34 -1.86 -10.29
CA SER A 265 -3.02 -1.28 -10.07
C SER A 265 -3.21 0.12 -9.50
N PHE A 266 -3.06 0.25 -8.18
CA PHE A 266 -3.01 1.54 -7.51
C PHE A 266 -1.58 2.03 -7.41
#